data_AF-A0A099ZWX7-F1
#
_entry.id   AF-A0A099ZWX7-F1
#
_cell.length_a   1.000
_cell.length_b   1.000
_cell.length_c   1.000
_cell.angle_alpha   90.00
_cell.angle_beta   90.00
_cell.angle_gamma   90.00
#
_symmetry.space_group_name_H-M   'P 1'
#
loop_
_entity.id
_entity.type
_entity.pdbx_description
1 polymer ?
#
loop_
_entity_poly.entity_id
_entity_poly.type
_entity_poly.pdbx_seq_one_letter_code
_entity_poly.pdbx_strand_id
1 'polypeptide(L)' 'KLKCPHCNYVAKYRRTLKRHLLIHTGVRSFSCDICGKLFTRREHVKRHSLV' A
#
# COMPACT_ATOMS: atom_id res chain seq x y z
N LYS A 1 -2.41 10.48 17.53
CA LYS A 1 -2.67 9.10 17.04
C LYS A 1 -3.82 9.18 16.04
N LEU A 2 -3.66 8.66 14.82
CA LEU A 2 -4.67 8.75 13.77
C LEU A 2 -5.33 7.38 13.60
N LYS A 3 -6.63 7.31 13.85
CA LYS A 3 -7.41 6.06 13.75
C LYS A 3 -7.92 5.85 12.33
N CYS A 4 -7.94 4.61 11.88
CA CYS A 4 -8.60 4.23 10.64
C CYS A 4 -10.13 4.30 10.79
N PRO A 5 -10.87 4.84 9.82
CA PRO A 5 -12.33 4.85 9.84
C PRO A 5 -12.95 3.48 9.55
N HIS A 6 -12.23 2.57 8.91
CA HIS A 6 -12.75 1.25 8.49
C HIS A 6 -12.30 0.10 9.40
N CYS A 7 -11.38 0.33 10.35
CA CYS A 7 -10.90 -0.72 11.25
C CYS A 7 -10.24 -0.14 12.51
N ASN A 8 -9.80 -1.00 13.44
CA ASN A 8 -9.17 -0.59 14.69
C ASN A 8 -7.68 -0.19 14.54
N TYR A 9 -7.16 -0.07 13.32
CA TYR A 9 -5.78 0.33 13.09
C TYR A 9 -5.52 1.78 13.52
N VAL A 10 -4.38 2.03 14.16
CA VAL A 10 -3.94 3.35 14.59
C VAL A 10 -2.54 3.64 14.06
N ALA A 11 -2.39 4.77 13.37
CA ALA A 11 -1.12 5.25 12.85
C ALA A 11 -0.57 6.42 13.68
N LYS A 12 0.76 6.50 13.77
CA LYS A 12 1.46 7.67 14.33
C LYS A 12 1.46 8.87 13.38
N TYR A 13 1.57 8.63 12.07
CA TYR A 13 1.72 9.68 11.05
C TYR A 13 0.63 9.61 9.97
N ARG A 14 0.23 10.76 9.41
CA ARG A 14 -0.80 10.84 8.36
C ARG A 14 -0.43 10.08 7.09
N ARG A 15 0.85 10.11 6.68
CA ARG A 15 1.36 9.30 5.55
C ARG A 15 1.15 7.80 5.75
N THR A 16 1.31 7.33 6.98
CA THR A 16 1.12 5.92 7.34
C THR A 16 -0.35 5.54 7.28
N LEU A 17 -1.25 6.40 7.79
CA LEU A 17 -2.69 6.18 7.67
C LEU A 17 -3.14 6.21 6.20
N LYS A 18 -2.72 7.21 5.42
CA LYS A 18 -3.06 7.32 3.99
C LYS A 18 -2.64 6.07 3.20
N ARG A 19 -1.43 5.56 3.47
CA ARG A 19 -0.94 4.30 2.90
C ARG A 19 -1.72 3.08 3.37
N HIS A 20 -2.14 3.06 4.63
CA HIS A 20 -3.00 2.01 5.15
C HIS A 20 -4.36 2.01 4.45
N LEU A 21 -4.98 3.16 4.22
CA LEU A 21 -6.28 3.26 3.55
C LEU A 21 -6.31 2.61 2.15
N LEU A 22 -5.15 2.53 1.46
CA LEU A 22 -5.04 1.85 0.18
C LEU A 22 -5.49 0.37 0.24
N ILE A 23 -5.35 -0.30 1.39
CA ILE A 23 -5.78 -1.69 1.55
C ILE A 23 -7.31 -1.83 1.49
N HIS A 24 -8.04 -0.82 1.98
CA HIS A 24 -9.51 -0.82 2.01
C HIS A 24 -10.07 -0.45 0.64
N THR A 25 -9.40 0.46 -0.07
CA THR A 25 -9.81 0.86 -1.43
C THR A 25 -9.45 -0.18 -2.50
N GLY A 26 -8.59 -1.15 -2.19
CA GLY A 26 -8.07 -2.09 -3.18
C GLY A 26 -7.19 -1.47 -4.26
N VAL A 27 -6.91 -0.16 -4.19
CA VAL A 27 -6.12 0.56 -5.19
C VAL A 27 -4.68 0.06 -5.18
N ARG A 28 -4.29 -0.60 -6.27
CA ARG A 28 -2.94 -1.07 -6.52
C ARG A 28 -2.35 -0.32 -7.71
N SER A 29 -1.78 0.85 -7.43
CA SER A 29 -1.28 1.78 -8.45
C SER A 29 0.06 1.41 -9.07
N PHE A 30 0.72 0.35 -8.60
CA PHE A 30 2.06 0.00 -9.06
C PHE A 30 2.05 -1.38 -9.70
N SER A 31 2.22 -1.44 -11.01
CA SER A 31 2.40 -2.67 -11.78
C SER A 31 3.87 -3.08 -11.82
N CYS A 32 4.12 -4.39 -11.87
CA CYS A 32 5.40 -4.92 -12.33
C CYS A 32 5.39 -5.00 -13.86
N ASP A 33 6.41 -4.43 -14.50
CA ASP A 33 6.50 -4.39 -15.98
C ASP A 33 6.81 -5.76 -16.59
N ILE A 34 7.30 -6.72 -15.79
CA ILE A 34 7.65 -8.07 -16.24
C ILE A 34 6.43 -9.00 -16.24
N CYS A 35 5.69 -9.05 -15.12
CA CYS A 35 4.60 -10.01 -14.93
C CYS A 35 3.20 -9.37 -14.87
N GLY A 36 3.09 -8.04 -14.96
CA GLY A 36 1.83 -7.31 -14.86
C GLY A 36 1.20 -7.29 -13.46
N LYS A 37 1.85 -7.89 -12.45
CA LYS A 37 1.28 -8.00 -11.10
C LYS A 37 1.15 -6.63 -10.44
N LEU A 38 -0.01 -6.37 -9.85
CA LEU A 38 -0.32 -5.09 -9.20
C LEU A 38 0.02 -5.11 -7.70
N PHE A 39 0.60 -4.02 -7.23
CA PHE A 39 1.01 -3.81 -5.85
C PHE A 39 0.48 -2.47 -5.34
N THR A 40 0.21 -2.40 -4.03
CA THR A 40 -0.21 -1.16 -3.36
C THR A 40 0.95 -0.19 -3.14
N ARG A 41 2.20 -0.62 -3.34
CA ARG A 41 3.41 0.15 -3.00
C ARG A 41 4.57 -0.13 -3.95
N ARG A 42 5.32 0.92 -4.32
CA ARG A 42 6.48 0.82 -5.22
C ARG A 42 7.62 -0.01 -4.64
N GLU A 43 7.87 0.07 -3.33
CA GLU A 43 8.93 -0.73 -2.70
C GLU A 43 8.65 -2.24 -2.79
N HIS A 44 7.37 -2.63 -2.84
CA HIS A 44 6.99 -4.04 -3.03
C HIS A 44 7.24 -4.48 -4.49
N VAL A 45 6.99 -3.62 -5.48
CA VAL A 45 7.36 -3.90 -6.88
C VAL A 45 8.87 -4.05 -7.01
N LYS A 46 9.65 -3.11 -6.45
CA LYS A 46 11.11 -3.14 -6.52
C LYS A 46 11.68 -4.42 -5.89
N ARG A 47 11.18 -4.82 -4.71
CA ARG A 47 11.59 -6.08 -4.08
C ARG A 47 11.19 -7.30 -4.92
N HIS A 48 10.03 -7.26 -5.56
CA HIS A 48 9.56 -8.33 -6.42
C HIS A 48 10.39 -8.45 -7.72
N SER A 49 10.85 -7.33 -8.28
CA SER A 49 11.63 -7.28 -9.51
C SER A 49 13.14 -7.47 -9.31
N LEU A 50 13.61 -7.72 -8.10
CA LEU A 50 15.02 -8.04 -7.79
C LEU A 50 15.30 -9.55 -7.87
N VAL A 51 14.49 -10.29 -8.64
CA VAL A 51 14.69 -11.71 -8.98
C VAL A 51 15.29 -11.80 -10.37
#